data_AF-A0AAD7SRS3-F1
#
_entry.id   AF-A0AAD7SRS3-F1
#
_cell.length_a   1.000
_cell.length_b   1.000
_cell.length_c   1.000
_cell.angle_alpha   90.00
_cell.angle_beta   90.00
_cell.angle_gamma   90.00
#
_symmetry.space_group_name_H-M   'P 1'
#
loop_
_entity.id
_entity.type
_entity.pdbx_description
1 polymer ?
#
loop_
_entity_poly.entity_id
_entity_poly.type
_entity_poly.pdbx_seq_one_letter_code
_entity_poly.pdbx_strand_id
1 'polypeptide(L)'
;MSWSFLRNMSLGAKVETASQKHIIHLSEESKEDLISLLNGTNHNPVVIEKLFPRYIQARSGSEANPIVKLHKDGKFESLELKLNRTTNGLNDTQQWWIVNQTQPGKIKLTKDHKAGLELYVFSDQVSPPSLGFLAGYGIMGLYASVVLVIGKFVREFFSGIHHTIMFEELPFVDRILKLCTDIFLVRETGELDLEEDMYAKLIFLYRSPETMIKWTRDKNQ
;
A
#
# COMPACT_ATOMS: atom_id res chain seq x y z
N MET A 1 7.40 4.67 -34.13
CA MET A 1 6.91 3.43 -33.48
C MET A 1 6.18 3.78 -32.20
N SER A 2 5.04 3.15 -31.90
CA SER A 2 4.33 3.29 -30.63
C SER A 2 4.10 1.93 -29.98
N TRP A 3 3.95 1.92 -28.67
CA TRP A 3 3.61 0.72 -27.90
C TRP A 3 2.60 1.08 -26.81
N SER A 4 1.72 0.12 -26.51
CA SER A 4 0.73 0.20 -25.44
C SER A 4 0.62 -1.15 -24.74
N PHE A 5 0.54 -1.10 -23.41
CA PHE A 5 0.35 -2.27 -22.56
C PHE A 5 -0.96 -2.10 -21.79
N LEU A 6 -1.84 -3.09 -21.92
CA LEU A 6 -3.07 -3.17 -21.16
C LEU A 6 -2.86 -4.03 -19.92
N ARG A 7 -3.25 -3.51 -18.75
CA ARG A 7 -3.16 -4.19 -17.46
C ARG A 7 -4.53 -4.49 -16.91
N ASN A 8 -4.62 -5.58 -16.15
CA ASN A 8 -5.82 -5.91 -15.42
C ASN A 8 -5.93 -5.06 -14.14
N MET A 9 -6.93 -4.18 -14.08
CA MET A 9 -7.18 -3.29 -12.95
C MET A 9 -7.57 -4.03 -11.66
N SER A 10 -8.19 -5.21 -11.77
CA SER A 10 -8.63 -5.99 -10.60
C SER A 10 -7.47 -6.45 -9.71
N LEU A 11 -6.26 -6.53 -10.26
CA LEU A 11 -5.05 -6.96 -9.54
C LEU A 11 -4.30 -5.81 -8.86
N GLY A 12 -4.92 -4.62 -8.78
CA GLY A 12 -4.34 -3.45 -8.10
C GLY A 12 -3.49 -2.54 -9.00
N ALA A 13 -3.65 -2.64 -10.32
CA ALA A 13 -3.04 -1.66 -11.21
C ALA A 13 -3.63 -0.25 -10.95
N LYS A 14 -2.77 0.76 -10.89
CA LYS A 14 -3.20 2.16 -10.70
C LYS A 14 -3.79 2.77 -11.99
N VAL A 15 -3.29 2.32 -13.14
CA VAL A 15 -3.72 2.75 -14.48
C VAL A 15 -3.86 1.53 -15.37
N GLU A 16 -4.91 1.52 -16.19
CA GLU A 16 -5.24 0.39 -17.06
C GLU A 16 -4.30 0.28 -18.27
N THR A 17 -3.96 1.41 -18.89
CA THR A 17 -3.09 1.43 -20.08
C THR A 17 -1.83 2.25 -19.83
N ALA A 18 -0.68 1.64 -20.14
CA ALA A 18 0.61 2.33 -20.17
C ALA A 18 1.10 2.41 -21.62
N SER A 19 1.37 3.61 -22.13
CA SER A 19 1.75 3.80 -23.55
C SER A 19 2.85 4.84 -23.71
N GLN A 20 3.59 4.73 -24.81
CA GLN A 20 4.56 5.72 -25.24
C GLN A 20 4.87 5.54 -26.74
N LYS A 21 5.48 6.56 -27.36
CA LYS A 21 5.96 6.49 -28.74
C LYS A 21 7.40 6.97 -28.88
N HIS A 22 8.09 6.42 -29.88
CA HIS A 22 9.39 6.85 -30.34
C HIS A 22 9.32 7.29 -31.80
N ILE A 23 9.89 8.45 -32.09
CA ILE A 23 9.88 9.08 -33.41
C ILE A 23 11.34 9.33 -33.81
N ILE A 24 11.68 8.98 -35.04
CA ILE A 24 12.98 9.26 -35.64
C ILE A 24 12.79 10.00 -36.96
N HIS A 25 13.80 10.77 -37.34
CA HIS A 25 13.93 11.29 -38.70
C HIS A 25 14.74 10.30 -39.53
N LEU A 26 14.21 9.90 -40.69
CA LEU A 26 14.88 9.00 -41.62
C LEU A 26 16.00 9.74 -42.36
N SER A 27 17.14 9.06 -42.59
CA SER A 27 18.19 9.54 -43.49
C SER A 27 17.71 9.54 -44.94
N GLU A 28 18.34 10.35 -45.79
CA GLU A 28 18.00 10.38 -47.22
C GLU A 28 18.25 9.03 -47.91
N GLU A 29 19.33 8.32 -47.56
CA GLU A 29 19.63 6.97 -48.05
C GLU A 29 18.50 5.97 -47.72
N SER A 30 18.06 5.90 -46.45
CA SER A 30 16.96 5.01 -46.07
C SER A 30 15.63 5.41 -46.72
N LYS A 31 15.43 6.68 -47.08
CA LYS A 31 14.23 7.12 -47.82
C LYS A 31 14.28 6.65 -49.27
N GLU A 32 15.41 6.82 -49.95
CA GLU A 32 15.60 6.34 -51.33
C GLU A 32 15.42 4.83 -51.42
N ASP A 33 15.98 4.09 -50.46
CA ASP A 33 15.80 2.64 -50.35
C ASP A 33 14.33 2.25 -50.17
N LEU A 34 13.60 2.92 -49.28
CA LEU A 34 12.16 2.67 -49.10
C LEU A 34 11.35 3.01 -50.34
N ILE A 35 11.70 4.08 -51.07
CA ILE A 35 11.06 4.44 -52.34
C ILE A 35 11.32 3.36 -53.40
N SER A 36 12.56 2.85 -53.48
CA SER A 36 12.92 1.77 -54.41
C SER A 36 12.14 0.47 -54.10
N LEU A 37 11.95 0.18 -52.81
CA LEU A 37 11.15 -0.95 -52.34
C LEU A 37 9.66 -0.80 -52.71
N LEU A 38 9.11 0.41 -52.54
CA LEU A 38 7.73 0.73 -52.93
C LEU A 38 7.51 0.69 -54.44
N ASN A 39 8.49 1.14 -55.24
CA ASN A 39 8.40 1.05 -56.70
C ASN A 39 8.58 -0.38 -57.22
N GLY A 40 9.06 -1.31 -56.37
CA GLY A 40 9.35 -2.68 -56.77
C GLY A 40 10.59 -2.83 -57.63
N THR A 41 11.45 -1.81 -57.69
CA THR A 41 12.74 -1.90 -58.35
C THR A 41 13.74 -2.68 -57.50
N ASN A 42 13.56 -2.64 -56.17
CA ASN A 42 14.35 -3.38 -55.20
C ASN A 42 13.45 -4.29 -54.34
N HIS A 43 13.90 -5.52 -54.11
CA HIS A 43 13.21 -6.50 -53.25
C HIS A 43 14.00 -6.82 -51.97
N ASN A 44 15.17 -6.20 -51.81
CA ASN A 44 16.00 -6.39 -50.65
C ASN A 44 15.40 -5.68 -49.44
N PRO A 45 15.53 -6.23 -48.22
CA PRO A 45 15.06 -5.57 -47.03
C PRO A 45 15.83 -4.27 -46.75
N VAL A 46 15.12 -3.26 -46.24
CA VAL A 46 15.69 -1.95 -45.86
C VAL A 46 15.91 -1.89 -44.36
N VAL A 47 17.10 -1.46 -43.93
CA VAL A 47 17.43 -1.33 -42.51
C VAL A 47 17.16 0.11 -42.05
N ILE A 48 16.35 0.25 -41.00
CA ILE A 48 16.12 1.52 -40.31
C ILE A 48 16.81 1.49 -38.94
N GLU A 49 17.75 2.41 -38.74
CA GLU A 49 18.53 2.50 -37.52
C GLU A 49 17.79 3.17 -36.36
N LYS A 50 18.11 2.76 -35.12
CA LYS A 50 17.72 3.44 -33.87
C LYS A 50 16.20 3.61 -33.69
N LEU A 51 15.41 2.67 -34.21
CA LEU A 51 13.94 2.73 -34.18
C LEU A 51 13.32 1.90 -33.05
N PHE A 52 13.92 0.76 -32.69
CA PHE A 52 13.26 -0.24 -31.84
C PHE A 52 13.81 -0.27 -30.41
N PRO A 53 13.03 0.16 -29.40
CA PRO A 53 13.41 0.01 -27.99
C PRO A 53 13.12 -1.41 -27.51
N ARG A 54 14.15 -2.25 -27.40
CA ARG A 54 14.01 -3.66 -27.00
C ARG A 54 13.59 -3.85 -25.54
N TYR A 55 13.99 -2.92 -24.67
CA TYR A 55 13.73 -2.99 -23.24
C TYR A 55 12.82 -1.83 -22.82
N ILE A 56 11.63 -2.16 -22.31
CA ILE A 56 10.66 -1.16 -21.86
C ILE A 56 10.30 -1.41 -20.40
N GLN A 57 10.31 -0.36 -19.59
CA GLN A 57 9.76 -0.40 -18.24
C GLN A 57 8.30 0.04 -18.31
N ALA A 58 7.41 -0.89 -18.01
CA ALA A 58 6.02 -0.57 -17.78
C ALA A 58 5.87 -0.31 -16.27
N ARG A 59 5.78 0.96 -15.88
CA ARG A 59 5.55 1.37 -14.49
C ARG A 59 4.06 1.26 -14.15
N SER A 60 3.72 1.43 -12.87
CA SER A 60 2.32 1.48 -12.42
C SER A 60 1.53 2.70 -12.94
N GLY A 61 2.21 3.69 -13.54
CA GLY A 61 1.58 4.86 -14.16
C GLY A 61 1.15 4.63 -15.62
N SER A 62 0.75 5.71 -16.28
CA SER A 62 0.33 5.72 -17.70
C SER A 62 1.49 5.69 -18.69
N GLU A 63 2.73 5.85 -18.23
CA GLU A 63 3.91 5.91 -19.08
C GLU A 63 4.67 4.58 -19.11
N ALA A 64 4.99 4.13 -20.32
CA ALA A 64 5.85 2.96 -20.55
C ALA A 64 7.16 3.41 -21.19
N ASN A 65 8.15 3.76 -20.37
CA ASN A 65 9.38 4.39 -20.86
C ASN A 65 10.46 3.34 -21.21
N PRO A 66 11.24 3.52 -22.29
CA PRO A 66 12.35 2.63 -22.63
C PRO A 66 13.46 2.67 -21.58
N ILE A 67 14.09 1.52 -21.32
CA ILE A 67 15.22 1.44 -20.39
C ILE A 67 16.53 1.64 -21.17
N VAL A 68 16.93 2.90 -21.31
CA VAL A 68 18.14 3.29 -22.06
C VAL A 68 19.40 2.58 -21.52
N LYS A 69 19.47 2.34 -20.21
CA LYS A 69 20.62 1.68 -19.54
C LYS A 69 20.88 0.24 -19.97
N LEU A 70 19.88 -0.47 -20.50
CA LEU A 70 20.02 -1.86 -20.94
C LEU A 70 20.46 -2.00 -22.40
N HIS A 71 20.44 -0.89 -23.15
CA HIS A 71 20.87 -0.84 -24.53
C HIS A 71 22.39 -0.64 -24.60
N LYS A 72 23.04 -1.31 -25.56
CA LYS A 72 24.47 -1.05 -25.85
C LYS A 72 24.61 0.40 -26.34
N ASP A 73 25.54 1.14 -25.75
CA ASP A 73 25.80 2.55 -26.05
C ASP A 73 24.59 3.49 -25.91
N GLY A 74 23.54 3.07 -25.19
CA GLY A 74 22.30 3.84 -25.03
C GLY A 74 21.49 4.03 -26.31
N LYS A 75 21.77 3.26 -27.37
CA LYS A 75 21.09 3.37 -28.67
C LYS A 75 20.04 2.29 -28.84
N PHE A 76 18.91 2.66 -29.46
CA PHE A 76 17.88 1.68 -29.83
C PHE A 76 18.34 0.78 -30.96
N GLU A 77 17.70 -0.38 -31.07
CA GLU A 77 18.03 -1.39 -32.07
C GLU A 77 17.53 -0.96 -33.46
N SER A 78 18.21 -1.47 -34.48
CA SER A 78 17.79 -1.31 -35.87
C SER A 78 16.76 -2.36 -36.25
N LEU A 79 15.85 -2.00 -37.16
CA LEU A 79 14.85 -2.89 -37.73
C LEU A 79 15.11 -3.10 -39.21
N GLU A 80 14.79 -4.27 -39.69
CA GLU A 80 14.79 -4.65 -41.09
C GLU A 80 13.35 -4.71 -41.60
N LEU A 81 13.07 -4.01 -42.69
CA LEU A 81 11.75 -3.90 -43.30
C LEU A 81 11.76 -4.55 -44.68
N LYS A 82 10.82 -5.47 -44.91
CA LYS A 82 10.61 -6.10 -46.21
C LYS A 82 9.17 -5.95 -46.64
N LEU A 83 8.95 -5.52 -47.86
CA LEU A 83 7.62 -5.48 -48.47
C LEU A 83 7.39 -6.78 -49.23
N ASN A 84 6.42 -7.58 -48.79
CA ASN A 84 6.03 -8.79 -49.50
C ASN A 84 4.84 -8.51 -50.40
N ARG A 85 4.83 -9.13 -51.59
CA ARG A 85 3.78 -8.97 -52.59
C ARG A 85 3.38 -10.32 -53.12
N THR A 86 2.08 -10.58 -53.18
CA THR A 86 1.55 -11.80 -53.79
C THR A 86 0.51 -11.43 -54.83
N THR A 87 0.67 -11.98 -56.03
CA THR A 87 -0.30 -11.87 -57.12
C THR A 87 -1.08 -13.18 -57.20
N ASN A 88 -2.28 -13.20 -56.64
CA ASN A 88 -3.23 -14.25 -56.99
C ASN A 88 -3.77 -13.90 -58.38
N GLY A 89 -3.91 -14.89 -59.27
CA GLY A 89 -4.11 -14.73 -60.73
C GLY A 89 -5.34 -13.94 -61.22
N LEU A 90 -5.98 -13.15 -60.35
CA LEU A 90 -7.15 -12.33 -60.61
C LEU A 90 -6.93 -10.88 -60.12
N ASN A 91 -5.97 -10.14 -60.69
CA ASN A 91 -5.72 -8.69 -60.47
C ASN A 91 -5.62 -8.16 -59.01
N ASP A 92 -5.77 -8.99 -57.99
CA ASP A 92 -5.73 -8.61 -56.59
C ASP A 92 -4.29 -8.78 -56.09
N THR A 93 -3.57 -7.66 -56.04
CA THR A 93 -2.20 -7.61 -55.53
C THR A 93 -2.25 -7.36 -54.02
N GLN A 94 -2.02 -8.41 -53.23
CA GLN A 94 -1.91 -8.25 -51.79
C GLN A 94 -0.48 -7.87 -51.42
N GLN A 95 -0.35 -6.85 -50.58
CA GLN A 95 0.94 -6.35 -50.10
C GLN A 95 0.92 -6.20 -48.59
N TRP A 96 1.98 -6.61 -47.92
CA TRP A 96 2.15 -6.41 -46.48
C TRP A 96 3.61 -6.23 -46.11
N TRP A 97 3.81 -5.54 -44.99
CA TRP A 97 5.14 -5.32 -44.43
C TRP A 97 5.51 -6.44 -43.47
N ILE A 98 6.73 -6.93 -43.62
CA ILE A 98 7.39 -7.82 -42.66
C ILE A 98 8.45 -6.99 -41.96
N VAL A 99 8.39 -6.94 -40.63
CA VAL A 99 9.34 -6.23 -39.78
C VAL A 99 10.13 -7.25 -38.99
N ASN A 100 11.46 -7.17 -39.08
CA ASN A 100 12.36 -8.08 -38.39
C ASN A 100 13.43 -7.29 -37.62
N GLN A 101 14.04 -7.91 -36.61
CA GLN A 101 15.17 -7.32 -35.90
C GLN A 101 16.48 -7.68 -36.61
N THR A 102 17.42 -6.74 -36.68
CA THR A 102 18.75 -7.02 -37.25
C THR A 102 19.59 -7.94 -36.36
N GLN A 103 19.37 -7.89 -35.05
CA GLN A 103 20.05 -8.73 -34.07
C GLN A 103 19.05 -9.57 -33.28
N PRO A 104 19.32 -10.86 -33.03
CA PRO A 104 18.48 -11.69 -32.17
C PRO A 104 18.54 -11.20 -30.71
N GLY A 105 17.49 -11.44 -29.93
CA GLY A 105 17.50 -11.11 -28.51
C GLY A 105 18.44 -11.98 -27.70
N LYS A 106 18.70 -11.54 -26.47
CA LYS A 106 19.62 -12.22 -25.54
C LYS A 106 19.03 -13.53 -25.00
N ILE A 107 17.71 -13.62 -24.91
CA ILE A 107 17.00 -14.78 -24.40
C ILE A 107 16.55 -15.63 -25.58
N LYS A 108 17.10 -16.84 -25.70
CA LYS A 108 16.69 -17.79 -26.75
C LYS A 108 15.32 -18.38 -26.39
N LEU A 109 14.23 -17.76 -26.84
CA LEU A 109 12.86 -18.25 -26.59
C LEU A 109 12.49 -19.47 -27.46
N THR A 110 13.00 -19.55 -28.68
CA THR A 110 12.70 -20.64 -29.63
C THR A 110 13.96 -21.17 -30.29
N LYS A 111 13.97 -22.48 -30.61
CA LYS A 111 15.05 -23.10 -31.40
C LYS A 111 15.02 -22.65 -32.88
N ASP A 112 13.85 -22.24 -33.37
CA ASP A 112 13.66 -21.71 -34.72
C ASP A 112 13.62 -20.18 -34.68
N HIS A 113 14.49 -19.55 -35.47
CA HIS A 113 14.49 -18.10 -35.71
C HIS A 113 13.35 -17.75 -36.68
N LYS A 114 12.11 -17.75 -36.19
CA LYS A 114 10.98 -17.20 -36.95
C LYS A 114 11.11 -15.68 -36.99
N ALA A 115 10.92 -15.08 -38.18
CA ALA A 115 10.95 -13.63 -38.34
C ALA A 115 9.95 -12.96 -37.40
N GLY A 116 10.38 -11.91 -36.69
CA GLY A 116 9.54 -11.22 -35.71
C GLY A 116 10.30 -10.22 -34.84
N LEU A 117 9.56 -9.61 -33.91
CA LEU A 117 10.09 -8.64 -32.94
C LEU A 117 10.08 -9.25 -31.54
N GLU A 118 11.23 -9.24 -30.88
CA GLU A 118 11.34 -9.61 -29.46
C GLU A 118 11.41 -8.37 -28.59
N LEU A 119 10.44 -8.24 -27.67
CA LEU A 119 10.32 -7.12 -26.74
C LEU A 119 10.39 -7.62 -25.29
N TYR A 120 11.27 -7.04 -24.49
CA TYR A 120 11.37 -7.33 -23.06
C TYR A 120 10.69 -6.22 -22.25
N VAL A 121 9.66 -6.60 -21.50
CA VAL A 121 8.86 -5.68 -20.69
C VAL A 121 9.12 -5.95 -19.21
N PHE A 122 9.62 -4.94 -18.51
CA PHE A 122 9.77 -4.97 -17.06
C PHE A 122 8.52 -4.36 -16.44
N SER A 123 7.68 -5.20 -15.84
CA SER A 123 6.46 -4.76 -15.17
C SER A 123 6.73 -4.59 -13.68
N ASP A 124 6.58 -3.36 -13.18
CA ASP A 124 6.69 -3.10 -11.74
C ASP A 124 5.51 -3.77 -11.01
N GLN A 125 5.81 -4.36 -9.85
CA GLN A 125 4.78 -4.89 -8.96
C GLN A 125 3.90 -3.76 -8.41
N VAL A 126 2.63 -4.06 -8.19
CA VAL A 126 1.64 -3.10 -7.67
C VAL A 126 1.12 -3.55 -6.32
N SER A 127 0.97 -2.61 -5.40
CA SER A 127 0.36 -2.87 -4.10
C SER A 127 -1.16 -2.94 -4.25
N PRO A 128 -1.85 -3.84 -3.53
CA PRO A 128 -3.31 -3.85 -3.49
C PRO A 128 -3.85 -2.46 -3.07
N PRO A 129 -4.97 -2.00 -3.66
CA PRO A 129 -5.52 -0.67 -3.38
C PRO A 129 -5.90 -0.48 -1.90
N SER A 130 -6.22 -1.55 -1.19
CA SER A 130 -6.55 -1.55 0.24
C SER A 130 -5.40 -1.10 1.15
N LEU A 131 -4.14 -1.28 0.73
CA LEU A 131 -2.98 -0.96 1.56
C LEU A 131 -2.52 0.50 1.42
N GLY A 132 -2.96 1.19 0.37
CA GLY A 132 -2.61 2.59 0.10
C GLY A 132 -3.18 3.59 1.13
N PHE A 133 -4.31 3.25 1.76
CA PHE A 133 -4.94 4.10 2.78
C PHE A 133 -4.10 4.22 4.07
N LEU A 134 -3.39 3.15 4.44
CA LEU A 134 -2.59 3.10 5.66
C LEU A 134 -1.25 3.83 5.50
N ALA A 135 -0.66 3.80 4.31
CA ALA A 135 0.68 4.32 4.02
C ALA A 135 0.78 5.86 4.00
N GLY A 136 -0.36 6.56 4.04
CA GLY A 136 -0.41 8.04 4.09
C GLY A 136 -0.71 8.57 5.49
N TYR A 137 -1.76 9.38 5.60
CA TYR A 137 -2.19 9.98 6.87
C TYR A 137 -2.80 8.99 7.88
N GLY A 138 -3.08 7.75 7.45
CA GLY A 138 -3.67 6.72 8.32
C GLY A 138 -2.79 6.38 9.52
N ILE A 139 -1.48 6.16 9.31
CA ILE A 139 -0.56 5.86 10.41
C ILE A 139 -0.38 7.06 11.35
N MET A 140 -0.40 8.29 10.83
CA MET A 140 -0.32 9.51 11.64
C MET A 140 -1.57 9.70 12.49
N GLY A 141 -2.76 9.42 11.93
CA GLY A 141 -4.02 9.43 12.67
C GLY A 141 -4.07 8.38 13.78
N LEU A 142 -3.60 7.16 13.48
CA LEU A 142 -3.49 6.07 14.47
C LEU A 142 -2.48 6.42 15.59
N TYR A 143 -1.35 7.03 15.24
CA TYR A 143 -0.40 7.52 16.23
C TYR A 143 -1.03 8.57 17.16
N ALA A 144 -1.66 9.59 16.57
CA ALA A 144 -2.29 10.66 17.34
C ALA A 144 -3.41 10.13 18.25
N SER A 145 -4.23 9.19 17.77
CA SER A 145 -5.32 8.61 18.58
C SER A 145 -4.78 7.83 19.79
N VAL A 146 -3.78 6.98 19.60
CA VAL A 146 -3.17 6.21 20.70
C VAL A 146 -2.54 7.15 21.73
N VAL A 147 -1.78 8.17 21.28
CA VAL A 147 -1.15 9.15 22.18
C VAL A 147 -2.19 9.94 22.97
N LEU A 148 -3.27 10.39 22.34
CA LEU A 148 -4.36 11.10 23.02
C LEU A 148 -5.06 10.23 24.05
N VAL A 149 -5.30 8.95 23.72
CA VAL A 149 -5.93 7.99 24.64
C VAL A 149 -5.04 7.76 25.86
N ILE A 150 -3.76 7.48 25.67
CA ILE A 150 -2.80 7.31 26.78
C ILE A 150 -2.69 8.59 27.60
N GLY A 151 -2.62 9.75 26.96
CA GLY A 151 -2.59 11.05 27.64
C GLY A 151 -3.83 11.31 28.49
N LYS A 152 -5.01 10.89 28.01
CA LYS A 152 -6.26 10.95 28.79
C LYS A 152 -6.18 10.04 30.02
N PHE A 153 -5.74 8.80 29.87
CA PHE A 153 -5.60 7.87 31.00
C PHE A 153 -4.64 8.41 32.06
N VAL A 154 -3.45 8.86 31.66
CA VAL A 154 -2.47 9.45 32.58
C VAL A 154 -3.04 10.66 33.31
N ARG A 155 -3.78 11.53 32.60
CA ARG A 155 -4.44 12.69 33.21
C ARG A 155 -5.50 12.28 34.23
N GLU A 156 -6.29 11.24 33.97
CA GLU A 156 -7.31 10.75 34.90
C GLU A 156 -6.69 10.26 36.22
N PHE A 157 -5.55 9.55 36.17
CA PHE A 157 -4.84 9.10 37.37
C PHE A 157 -4.43 10.25 38.31
N PHE A 158 -4.00 11.39 37.76
CA PHE A 158 -3.60 12.53 38.59
C PHE A 158 -4.77 13.45 38.96
N SER A 159 -5.79 13.54 38.11
CA SER A 159 -6.90 14.46 38.33
C SER A 159 -7.92 13.93 39.34
N GLY A 160 -8.03 12.60 39.52
CA GLY A 160 -9.05 11.98 40.38
C GLY A 160 -8.73 11.89 41.87
N ILE A 161 -7.46 12.11 42.26
CA ILE A 161 -6.96 11.81 43.62
C ILE A 161 -7.69 12.63 44.69
N HIS A 162 -8.03 13.89 44.41
CA HIS A 162 -8.64 14.78 45.41
C HIS A 162 -10.01 14.29 45.93
N HIS A 163 -10.78 13.56 45.13
CA HIS A 163 -12.08 13.01 45.54
C HIS A 163 -11.92 11.81 46.49
N THR A 164 -10.81 11.06 46.40
CA THR A 164 -10.58 9.87 47.24
C THR A 164 -9.89 10.18 48.55
N ILE A 165 -9.26 11.36 48.71
CA ILE A 165 -8.54 11.77 49.93
C ILE A 165 -9.35 11.51 51.20
N MET A 166 -10.63 11.87 51.22
CA MET A 166 -11.47 11.71 52.41
C MET A 166 -11.71 10.26 52.84
N PHE A 167 -11.45 9.29 51.96
CA PHE A 167 -11.62 7.86 52.21
C PHE A 167 -10.30 7.10 52.34
N GLU A 168 -9.23 7.57 51.68
CA GLU A 168 -7.92 6.92 51.69
C GLU A 168 -7.02 7.41 52.84
N GLU A 169 -7.07 8.70 53.17
CA GLU A 169 -6.16 9.33 54.14
C GLU A 169 -6.77 9.34 55.57
N LEU A 170 -6.97 8.15 56.15
CA LEU A 170 -7.54 7.97 57.50
C LEU A 170 -6.49 7.45 58.50
N PRO A 171 -6.31 8.08 59.68
CA PRO A 171 -5.19 7.76 60.58
C PRO A 171 -5.34 6.44 61.35
N PHE A 172 -6.52 6.13 61.91
CA PHE A 172 -6.80 4.85 62.60
C PHE A 172 -8.14 4.25 62.15
N VAL A 173 -8.09 3.18 61.36
CA VAL A 173 -9.27 2.54 60.73
C VAL A 173 -9.81 1.31 61.49
N ASP A 174 -9.17 0.91 62.59
CA ASP A 174 -9.51 -0.33 63.33
C ASP A 174 -10.97 -0.42 63.76
N ARG A 175 -11.59 0.72 64.11
CA ARG A 175 -13.01 0.75 64.50
C ARG A 175 -13.96 0.48 63.33
N ILE A 176 -13.59 0.94 62.13
CA ILE A 176 -14.35 0.68 60.90
C ILE A 176 -14.12 -0.77 60.49
N LEU A 177 -12.88 -1.26 60.55
CA LEU A 177 -12.55 -2.65 60.28
C LEU A 177 -13.31 -3.61 61.21
N LYS A 178 -13.38 -3.28 62.50
CA LYS A 178 -14.16 -4.04 63.48
C LYS A 178 -15.65 -4.06 63.12
N LEU A 179 -16.23 -2.91 62.77
CA LEU A 179 -17.63 -2.85 62.34
C LEU A 179 -17.89 -3.73 61.10
N CYS A 180 -17.01 -3.70 60.10
CA CYS A 180 -17.12 -4.58 58.93
C CYS A 180 -17.01 -6.07 59.29
N THR A 181 -16.16 -6.41 60.26
CA THR A 181 -15.98 -7.78 60.76
C THR A 181 -17.20 -8.24 61.57
N ASP A 182 -17.76 -7.36 62.42
CA ASP A 182 -18.96 -7.64 63.20
C ASP A 182 -20.16 -7.86 62.26
N ILE A 183 -20.32 -7.05 61.21
CA ILE A 183 -21.34 -7.28 60.15
C ILE A 183 -21.16 -8.65 59.50
N PHE A 184 -19.92 -9.02 59.16
CA PHE A 184 -19.62 -10.32 58.57
C PHE A 184 -20.00 -11.47 59.50
N LEU A 185 -19.67 -11.37 60.79
CA LEU A 185 -20.01 -12.38 61.79
C LEU A 185 -21.51 -12.51 62.00
N VAL A 186 -22.23 -11.40 62.12
CA VAL A 186 -23.69 -11.39 62.30
C VAL A 186 -24.40 -12.03 61.11
N ARG A 187 -23.89 -11.78 59.89
CA ARG A 187 -24.36 -12.45 58.67
C ARG A 187 -24.15 -13.97 58.72
N GLU A 188 -23.00 -14.44 59.22
CA GLU A 188 -22.75 -15.89 59.38
C GLU A 188 -23.68 -16.54 60.41
N THR A 189 -24.03 -15.81 61.48
CA THR A 189 -24.97 -16.29 62.51
C THR A 189 -26.44 -16.24 62.10
N GLY A 190 -26.78 -15.50 61.04
CA GLY A 190 -28.14 -15.39 60.52
C GLY A 190 -29.06 -14.41 61.27
N GLU A 191 -28.50 -13.53 62.12
CA GLU A 191 -29.25 -12.47 62.81
C GLU A 191 -29.43 -11.23 61.92
N LEU A 192 -30.39 -11.28 60.99
CA LEU A 192 -30.56 -10.28 59.94
C LEU A 192 -30.95 -8.87 60.45
N ASP A 193 -31.74 -8.77 61.51
CA ASP A 193 -32.15 -7.46 62.07
C ASP A 193 -30.92 -6.69 62.60
N LEU A 194 -29.99 -7.40 63.25
CA LEU A 194 -28.76 -6.82 63.78
C LEU A 194 -27.79 -6.46 62.64
N GLU A 195 -27.77 -7.25 61.56
CA GLU A 195 -26.99 -6.94 60.35
C GLU A 195 -27.45 -5.62 59.73
N GLU A 196 -28.76 -5.41 59.60
CA GLU A 196 -29.35 -4.19 59.03
C GLU A 196 -28.96 -2.95 59.85
N ASP A 197 -29.06 -3.03 61.17
CA ASP A 197 -28.69 -1.93 62.07
C ASP A 197 -27.19 -1.58 61.97
N MET A 198 -26.31 -2.59 61.95
CA MET A 198 -24.88 -2.37 61.80
C MET A 198 -24.50 -1.83 60.41
N TYR A 199 -25.16 -2.29 59.36
CA TYR A 199 -24.97 -1.80 57.99
C TYR A 199 -25.45 -0.35 57.83
N ALA A 200 -26.60 0.00 58.41
CA ALA A 200 -27.10 1.37 58.43
C ALA A 200 -26.10 2.33 59.10
N LYS A 201 -25.46 1.88 60.19
CA LYS A 201 -24.39 2.62 60.87
C LYS A 201 -23.16 2.83 59.97
N LEU A 202 -22.78 1.83 59.17
CA LEU A 202 -21.67 1.95 58.21
C LEU A 202 -21.99 2.99 57.13
N ILE A 203 -23.19 2.93 56.53
CA ILE A 203 -23.63 3.90 55.53
C ILE A 203 -23.69 5.32 56.10
N PHE A 204 -24.20 5.48 57.32
CA PHE A 204 -24.21 6.78 57.99
C PHE A 204 -22.82 7.38 58.14
N LEU A 205 -21.83 6.56 58.50
CA LEU A 205 -20.44 6.96 58.64
C LEU A 205 -19.83 7.42 57.30
N TYR A 206 -20.11 6.71 56.20
CA TYR A 206 -19.66 7.10 54.85
C TYR A 206 -20.41 8.30 54.26
N ARG A 207 -21.59 8.66 54.78
CA ARG A 207 -22.34 9.86 54.37
C ARG A 207 -21.87 11.15 55.06
N SER A 208 -21.13 11.05 56.17
CA SER A 208 -20.70 12.22 56.96
C SER A 208 -19.18 12.20 57.18
N PRO A 209 -18.39 12.99 56.42
CA PRO A 209 -16.94 13.03 56.59
C PRO A 209 -16.52 13.54 57.98
N GLU A 210 -17.33 14.42 58.58
CA GLU A 210 -17.11 14.89 59.96
C GLU A 210 -17.20 13.75 60.98
N THR A 211 -18.16 12.85 60.81
CA THR A 211 -18.32 11.68 61.69
C THR A 211 -17.21 10.67 61.42
N MET A 212 -16.83 10.47 60.15
CA MET A 212 -15.72 9.60 59.77
C MET A 212 -14.40 10.02 60.44
N ILE A 213 -14.05 11.31 60.39
CA ILE A 213 -12.84 11.84 61.05
C ILE A 213 -12.87 11.64 62.57
N LYS A 214 -14.00 11.96 63.21
CA LYS A 214 -14.17 11.71 64.66
C LYS A 214 -14.02 10.22 64.99
N TRP A 215 -14.52 9.36 64.11
CA TRP A 215 -14.47 7.91 64.26
C TRP A 215 -13.13 7.29 63.91
N THR A 216 -12.23 7.96 63.20
CA THR A 216 -10.87 7.48 62.90
C THR A 216 -9.78 8.18 63.70
N ARG A 217 -10.12 9.10 64.61
CA ARG A 217 -9.15 9.75 65.51
C ARG A 217 -8.50 8.77 66.50
N ASP A 218 -7.22 8.96 66.77
CA ASP A 218 -6.50 8.27 67.85
C ASP A 218 -7.19 8.53 69.21
N LYS A 219 -7.21 7.51 70.08
CA LYS A 219 -7.75 7.60 71.44
C LYS A 219 -6.69 7.93 72.49
N ASN A 220 -5.41 7.82 72.13
CA ASN A 220 -4.26 7.99 73.04
C ASN A 220 -3.63 9.40 72.96
N GLN A 221 -4.28 10.33 72.26
CA GLN A 221 -4.06 11.78 72.26
C GLN A 221 -5.39 12.50 72.50
#